data_AF-A0ABD5QL14-F1
#
_entry.id   AF-A0ABD5QL14-F1
#
_cell.length_a   1.000
_cell.length_b   1.000
_cell.length_c   1.000
_cell.angle_alpha   90.00
_cell.angle_beta   90.00
_cell.angle_gamma   90.00
#
_symmetry.space_group_name_H-M   'P 1'
#
loop_
_entity.id
_entity.type
_entity.pdbx_description
1 polymer ?
#
loop_
_entity_poly.entity_id
_entity_poly.type
_entity_poly.pdbx_seq_one_letter_code
_entity_poly.pdbx_strand_id
1 'polypeptide(L)' 'MVTNIHIEVPDEQYERLSRVKNEHGLTWRGMVIHAADDLETPDGQ' A
#
# COMPACT_ATOMS: atom_id res chain seq x y z
N MET A 1 -13.62 -13.15 9.80
CA MET A 1 -14.16 -12.98 8.43
C MET A 1 -13.08 -12.35 7.58
N VAL A 2 -12.98 -12.72 6.30
CA VAL A 2 -12.01 -12.12 5.36
C VAL A 2 -12.82 -11.33 4.34
N THR A 3 -12.41 -10.09 4.09
CA THR A 3 -13.01 -9.21 3.08
C THR A 3 -11.96 -8.95 2.00
N ASN A 4 -12.36 -9.06 0.74
CA ASN A 4 -11.47 -8.82 -0.40
C ASN A 4 -11.57 -7.36 -0.85
N ILE A 5 -10.41 -6.76 -1.15
CA ILE A 5 -10.30 -5.42 -1.74
C ILE A 5 -9.73 -5.61 -3.14
N HIS A 6 -10.42 -5.10 -4.15
CA HIS A 6 -9.95 -5.05 -5.53
C HIS A 6 -9.73 -3.60 -5.93
N ILE A 7 -8.54 -3.29 -6.45
CA ILE A 7 -8.13 -1.93 -6.79
C ILE A 7 -7.62 -1.97 -8.23
N GLU A 8 -8.30 -1.26 -9.12
CA GLU A 8 -7.85 -1.05 -10.49
C GLU A 8 -6.93 0.17 -10.53
N VAL A 9 -5.73 -0.01 -11.08
CA VAL A 9 -4.74 1.06 -11.24
C VAL A 9 -4.17 1.03 -12.66
N PRO A 10 -3.90 2.20 -13.28
CA PRO A 10 -3.20 2.24 -14.56
C PRO A 10 -1.77 1.71 -14.43
N ASP A 11 -1.19 1.23 -15.54
CA ASP A 11 0.11 0.56 -15.56
C ASP A 11 1.23 1.37 -14.89
N GLU A 12 1.28 2.69 -15.14
CA GLU A 12 2.27 3.59 -14.53
C GLU A 12 2.24 3.57 -12.99
N GLN A 13 1.03 3.49 -12.41
CA GLN A 13 0.86 3.42 -10.96
C GLN A 13 1.17 2.02 -10.45
N TYR A 14 0.80 0.98 -11.21
CA TYR A 14 1.16 -0.39 -10.88
C TYR A 14 2.67 -0.57 -10.79
N GLU A 15 3.43 -0.08 -11.78
CA GLU A 15 4.89 -0.19 -11.80
C GLU A 15 5.52 0.52 -10.61
N ARG A 16 5.06 1.75 -10.31
CA ARG A 16 5.51 2.50 -9.14
C ARG A 16 5.25 1.74 -7.84
N LEU A 17 4.03 1.24 -7.64
CA LEU A 17 3.66 0.54 -6.41
C LEU A 17 4.40 -0.81 -6.30
N SER A 18 4.60 -1.51 -7.42
CA SER A 18 5.36 -2.75 -7.47
C SER A 18 6.81 -2.52 -7.06
N ARG A 19 7.43 -1.44 -7.54
CA ARG A 19 8.78 -1.04 -7.13
C ARG A 19 8.86 -0.76 -5.64
N VAL A 20 8.01 0.13 -5.11
CA VAL A 20 8.00 0.49 -3.68
C VAL A 20 7.80 -0.73 -2.81
N LYS A 21 6.84 -1.59 -3.15
CA LYS A 21 6.59 -2.85 -2.45
C LYS A 21 7.86 -3.72 -2.40
N ASN A 22 8.55 -3.89 -3.53
CA ASN A 22 9.77 -4.71 -3.60
C ASN A 22 10.95 -4.09 -2.83
N GLU A 23 11.18 -2.77 -2.94
CA GLU A 23 12.29 -2.09 -2.23
C GLU A 23 12.15 -2.20 -0.70
N HIS A 24 10.91 -2.23 -0.19
CA HIS A 24 10.64 -2.38 1.23
C HIS A 24 10.36 -3.84 1.67
N GLY A 25 10.47 -4.82 0.76
CA GLY A 25 10.22 -6.24 1.08
C GLY A 25 8.78 -6.54 1.51
N LEU A 26 7.81 -5.74 1.05
CA LEU A 26 6.42 -5.82 1.46
C LEU A 26 5.59 -6.77 0.57
N THR A 27 4.42 -7.14 1.07
CA THR A 27 3.33 -7.65 0.23
C THR A 27 2.42 -6.49 -0.17
N TRP A 28 1.55 -6.68 -1.17
CA TRP A 28 0.53 -5.68 -1.53
C TRP A 28 -0.35 -5.31 -0.34
N ARG A 29 -0.78 -6.31 0.44
CA ARG A 29 -1.50 -6.11 1.70
C ARG A 29 -0.67 -5.31 2.69
N GLY A 30 0.60 -5.69 2.90
CA GLY A 30 1.49 -4.99 3.82
C GLY A 30 1.68 -3.52 3.46
N MET A 31 1.84 -3.21 2.17
CA MET A 31 1.94 -1.84 1.68
C MET A 31 0.66 -1.04 1.93
N VAL A 32 -0.52 -1.60 1.68
CA VAL A 32 -1.81 -0.93 1.94
C VAL A 32 -2.03 -0.67 3.43
N ILE A 33 -1.71 -1.65 4.29
CA ILE A 33 -1.81 -1.48 5.75
C ILE A 33 -0.81 -0.44 6.25
N HIS A 34 0.43 -0.46 5.75
CA HIS A 34 1.44 0.53 6.15
C HIS A 34 1.03 1.94 5.75
N ALA A 35 0.49 2.13 4.54
CA ALA A 35 -0.05 3.42 4.13
C ALA A 35 -1.26 3.86 4.97
N ALA A 36 -2.12 2.94 5.39
CA ALA A 36 -3.24 3.27 6.27
C ALA A 36 -2.75 3.72 7.66
N ASP A 37 -1.78 3.02 8.24
CA ASP A 37 -1.18 3.34 9.55
C ASP A 37 -0.47 4.71 9.53
N ASP A 38 0.23 5.01 8.44
CA ASP A 38 0.86 6.32 8.19
C ASP A 38 -0.18 7.45 8.13
N LEU A 39 -1.32 7.22 7.46
CA LEU A 39 -2.43 8.17 7.38
C LEU A 39 -3.23 8.32 8.69
N GLU A 40 -3.28 7.27 9.51
CA GLU A 40 -3.94 7.29 10.82
C GLU A 40 -3.07 7.94 11.90
N THR A 41 -1.76 8.02 11.66
CA THR A 41 -0.85 8.75 12.54
C THR A 41 -1.03 10.24 12.25
N PRO A 42 -1.69 11.02 13.13
CA PRO A 42 -1.82 12.46 12.89
C PRO A 42 -0.42 13.05 12.78
N ASP A 43 -0.16 13.81 11.72
CA ASP A 43 1.03 14.66 11.60
C ASP A 43 1.13 15.56 12.85
N GLY A 44 1.87 15.13 13.87
CA GLY A 44 1.84 15.82 15.16
C GLY A 44 2.46 15.05 16.31
N GLN A 45 3.78 15.17 16.41
CA GLN A 45 4.44 15.27 17.71
C GLN A 45 3.92 16.49 18.48
#